data_AF-A0A2I0KU97-F1
#
_entry.id   AF-A0A2I0KU97-F1
#
_cell.length_a   1.000
_cell.length_b   1.000
_cell.length_c   1.000
_cell.angle_alpha   90.00
_cell.angle_beta   90.00
_cell.angle_gamma   90.00
#
_symmetry.space_group_name_H-M   'P 1'
#
loop_
_entity.id
_entity.type
_entity.pdbx_description
1 polymer ?
#
loop_
_entity_poly.entity_id
_entity_poly.type
_entity_poly.pdbx_seq_one_letter_code
_entity_poly.pdbx_strand_id
1 'polypeptide(L)'
;MDRYQRVEKPKEETPINENEIRVTAQGRMLNYITYATSLLQEKEATEIALKAMGRAINKTVMITELIKRRVARLHQNTSISSTDITDTWEPLEEGLLP
;
A
#
# COMPACT_ATOMS: atom_id res chain seq x y z
N MET A 1 -13.80 26.37 7.09
CA MET A 1 -12.49 25.86 6.63
C MET A 1 -12.21 26.21 5.17
N ASP A 2 -13.01 27.06 4.52
CA ASP A 2 -12.90 27.37 3.08
C ASP A 2 -11.71 28.25 2.69
N ARG A 3 -10.84 28.62 3.64
CA ARG A 3 -9.68 29.49 3.43
C ARG A 3 -8.33 28.78 3.54
N TYR A 4 -8.32 27.46 3.52
CA TYR A 4 -7.11 26.66 3.58
C TYR A 4 -7.09 25.64 2.43
N GLN A 5 -5.95 25.49 1.78
CA GLN A 5 -5.72 24.49 0.75
C GLN A 5 -4.82 23.39 1.30
N ARG A 6 -5.20 22.13 1.09
CA ARG A 6 -4.36 21.00 1.44
C ARG A 6 -3.14 20.99 0.53
N VAL A 7 -1.96 20.97 1.12
CA VAL A 7 -0.69 20.90 0.39
C VAL A 7 -0.09 19.52 0.58
N GLU A 8 0.25 18.87 -0.53
CA GLU A 8 0.96 17.60 -0.47
C GLU A 8 2.41 17.86 -0.11
N LYS A 9 2.81 17.45 1.11
CA LYS A 9 4.23 17.29 1.40
C LYS A 9 4.77 16.09 0.62
N PRO A 10 6.00 16.18 0.09
CA PRO A 10 6.67 15.03 -0.49
C PRO A 10 6.73 13.93 0.58
N LYS A 11 6.12 12.78 0.28
CA LYS A 11 6.24 11.60 1.15
C LYS A 11 7.71 11.19 1.17
N GLU A 12 8.23 10.90 2.36
CA GLU A 12 9.53 10.27 2.48
C GLU A 12 9.50 8.95 1.70
N GLU A 13 10.29 8.89 0.63
CA GLU A 13 10.43 7.69 -0.18
C GLU A 13 11.25 6.66 0.59
N THR A 14 10.58 5.88 1.42
CA THR A 14 11.16 4.67 1.97
C THR A 14 11.51 3.73 0.81
N PRO A 15 12.71 3.14 0.76
CA PRO A 15 13.05 2.17 -0.26
C PRO A 15 12.05 1.01 -0.23
N ILE A 16 11.59 0.59 -1.41
CA ILE A 16 10.70 -0.55 -1.58
C ILE A 16 11.58 -1.78 -1.77
N ASN A 17 11.47 -2.74 -0.86
CA ASN A 17 12.18 -4.02 -0.99
C ASN A 17 11.68 -4.78 -2.23
N GLU A 18 12.53 -5.60 -2.85
CA GLU A 18 12.22 -6.32 -4.08
C GLU A 18 10.98 -7.24 -3.97
N ASN A 19 10.72 -7.77 -2.76
CA ASN A 19 9.59 -8.65 -2.48
C ASN A 19 8.39 -7.92 -1.82
N GLU A 20 8.43 -6.59 -1.75
CA GLU A 20 7.35 -5.78 -1.19
C GLU A 20 6.38 -5.31 -2.28
N ILE A 21 5.09 -5.62 -2.09
CA ILE A 21 4.01 -5.20 -2.98
C ILE A 21 3.08 -4.27 -2.21
N ARG A 22 3.08 -3.00 -2.59
CA ARG A 22 2.16 -1.99 -2.04
C ARG A 22 0.84 -1.98 -2.79
N VAL A 23 -0.21 -2.48 -2.17
CA VAL A 23 -1.56 -2.51 -2.77
C VAL A 23 -2.25 -1.17 -2.56
N THR A 24 -2.77 -0.59 -3.63
CA THR A 24 -3.49 0.67 -3.60
C THR A 24 -4.98 0.48 -3.87
N ALA A 25 -5.78 1.44 -3.40
CA ALA A 25 -7.23 1.40 -3.59
C ALA A 25 -7.64 1.44 -5.07
N GLN A 26 -6.89 2.15 -5.92
CA GLN A 26 -7.19 2.29 -7.35
C GLN A 26 -6.47 1.25 -8.23
N GLY A 27 -5.41 0.61 -7.73
CA GLY A 27 -4.64 -0.35 -8.52
C GLY A 27 -5.45 -1.57 -8.96
N ARG A 28 -5.15 -2.06 -10.17
CA ARG A 28 -5.82 -3.22 -10.76
C ARG A 28 -5.40 -4.50 -10.04
N MET A 29 -6.39 -5.28 -9.59
CA MET A 29 -6.16 -6.50 -8.81
C MET A 29 -5.26 -7.50 -9.53
N LEU A 30 -5.49 -7.71 -10.83
CA LEU A 30 -4.75 -8.68 -11.63
C LEU A 30 -3.26 -8.38 -11.65
N ASN A 31 -2.87 -7.10 -11.71
CA ASN A 31 -1.45 -6.71 -11.76
C ASN A 31 -0.71 -7.18 -10.49
N TYR A 32 -1.33 -7.02 -9.32
CA TYR A 32 -0.75 -7.48 -8.06
C TYR A 32 -0.61 -8.99 -8.00
N ILE A 33 -1.63 -9.72 -8.45
CA ILE A 33 -1.61 -11.19 -8.45
C ILE A 33 -0.54 -11.70 -9.42
N THR A 34 -0.50 -11.17 -10.64
CA THR A 34 0.49 -11.57 -11.66
C THR A 34 1.91 -11.31 -11.16
N TYR A 35 2.17 -10.13 -10.59
CA TYR A 35 3.49 -9.81 -10.06
C TYR A 35 3.87 -10.66 -8.85
N ALA A 36 2.96 -10.86 -7.90
CA ALA A 36 3.20 -11.75 -6.77
C ALA A 36 3.48 -13.20 -7.22
N THR A 37 2.77 -13.66 -8.25
CA THR A 37 2.95 -15.01 -8.81
C THR A 37 4.32 -15.13 -9.49
N SER A 38 4.77 -14.13 -10.26
CA SER A 38 6.09 -14.17 -10.89
C SER A 38 7.22 -14.10 -9.87
N LEU A 39 7.08 -13.34 -8.78
CA LEU A 39 8.05 -13.35 -7.68
C LEU A 39 8.20 -14.76 -7.08
N LEU A 40 7.08 -15.43 -6.78
CA LEU A 40 7.08 -16.75 -6.12
C LEU A 40 7.49 -17.90 -7.05
N GLN A 41 7.12 -17.85 -8.33
CA GLN A 41 7.30 -18.97 -9.26
C GLN A 41 8.46 -18.79 -10.24
N GLU A 42 8.69 -17.58 -10.75
CA GLU A 42 9.73 -17.33 -11.76
C GLU A 42 11.04 -16.89 -11.11
N LYS A 43 10.96 -16.05 -10.08
CA LYS A 43 12.13 -15.56 -9.35
C LYS A 43 12.46 -16.35 -8.09
N GLU A 44 11.66 -17.38 -7.79
CA GLU A 44 11.82 -18.27 -6.65
C GLU A 44 11.99 -17.53 -5.31
N ALA A 45 11.31 -16.39 -5.16
CA ALA A 45 11.31 -15.63 -3.91
C ALA A 45 10.73 -16.51 -2.79
N THR A 46 11.45 -16.59 -1.67
CA THR A 46 11.02 -17.38 -0.51
C THR A 46 9.85 -16.75 0.24
N GLU A 47 9.68 -15.44 0.11
CA GLU A 47 8.61 -14.67 0.75
C GLU A 47 8.20 -13.47 -0.11
N ILE A 48 6.96 -13.03 0.08
CA ILE A 48 6.44 -11.76 -0.44
C ILE A 48 5.74 -11.00 0.69
N ALA A 49 5.85 -9.68 0.70
CA ALA A 49 5.21 -8.80 1.67
C ALA A 49 4.13 -7.96 1.00
N LEU A 50 2.86 -8.26 1.28
CA LEU A 50 1.73 -7.42 0.83
C LEU A 50 1.46 -6.33 1.87
N LYS A 51 1.67 -5.06 1.51
CA LYS A 51 1.40 -3.92 2.39
C LYS A 51 0.25 -3.08 1.85
N ALA A 52 -0.65 -2.68 2.75
CA ALA A 52 -1.77 -1.81 2.43
C ALA A 52 -2.23 -1.01 3.63
N MET A 53 -2.92 0.09 3.35
CA MET A 53 -3.50 0.98 4.36
C MET A 53 -4.90 1.43 3.93
N GLY A 54 -5.74 1.76 4.92
CA GLY A 54 -7.07 2.30 4.72
C GLY A 54 -7.94 1.46 3.77
N ARG A 55 -8.52 2.10 2.75
CA ARG A 55 -9.45 1.47 1.79
C ARG A 55 -8.84 0.31 0.99
N ALA A 56 -7.52 0.17 0.96
CA ALA A 56 -6.83 -0.91 0.26
C ALA A 56 -6.76 -2.22 1.06
N ILE A 57 -7.02 -2.20 2.38
CA ILE A 57 -6.89 -3.39 3.25
C ILE A 57 -7.79 -4.53 2.76
N ASN A 58 -9.09 -4.26 2.55
CA ASN A 58 -10.03 -5.28 2.08
C ASN A 58 -9.58 -5.90 0.74
N LYS A 59 -9.13 -5.06 -0.21
CA LYS A 59 -8.61 -5.53 -1.50
C LYS A 59 -7.39 -6.43 -1.33
N THR A 60 -6.51 -6.10 -0.38
CA THR A 60 -5.28 -6.86 -0.12
C THR A 60 -5.57 -8.25 0.40
N VAL A 61 -6.57 -8.40 1.27
CA VAL A 61 -7.04 -9.71 1.72
C VAL A 61 -7.49 -10.56 0.53
N MET A 62 -8.31 -10.01 -0.37
CA MET A 62 -8.75 -10.75 -1.57
C MET A 62 -7.60 -11.17 -2.49
N ILE A 63 -6.63 -10.27 -2.71
CA ILE A 63 -5.42 -10.58 -3.50
C ILE A 63 -4.65 -11.72 -2.86
N THR A 64 -4.45 -11.68 -1.54
CA THR A 64 -3.76 -12.73 -0.77
C THR A 64 -4.43 -14.09 -0.94
N GLU A 65 -5.76 -14.14 -0.81
CA GLU A 65 -6.52 -15.38 -1.00
C GLU A 65 -6.41 -15.95 -2.42
N LEU A 66 -6.39 -15.08 -3.44
CA LEU A 66 -6.21 -15.52 -4.82
C LEU A 66 -4.78 -16.03 -5.10
N ILE A 67 -3.76 -15.43 -4.50
CA ILE A 67 -2.37 -15.91 -4.62
C ILE A 67 -2.24 -17.30 -3.98
N LYS A 68 -2.76 -17.51 -2.78
CA LYS A 68 -2.74 -18.82 -2.10
C LYS A 68 -3.48 -19.92 -2.87
N ARG A 69 -4.47 -19.57 -3.70
CA ARG A 69 -5.14 -20.52 -4.61
C ARG A 69 -4.30 -20.91 -5.82
N ARG A 70 -3.38 -20.04 -6.24
CA ARG A 70 -2.49 -20.26 -7.41
C ARG A 70 -1.17 -20.93 -7.03
N VAL A 71 -0.65 -20.62 -5.84
CA VAL A 71 0.63 -21.13 -5.33
C VAL A 71 0.36 -21.96 -4.08
N ALA A 72 0.60 -23.27 -4.20
CA ALA A 72 0.38 -24.20 -3.11
C ALA A 72 1.43 -24.04 -1.99
N ARG A 73 1.08 -24.49 -0.77
CA ARG A 73 1.97 -24.61 0.40
C ARG A 73 2.57 -23.30 0.92
N LEU A 74 1.89 -22.17 0.73
CA LEU A 74 2.26 -20.91 1.36
C LEU A 74 1.81 -20.85 2.83
N HIS A 75 2.71 -20.41 3.70
CA HIS A 75 2.37 -19.98 5.06
C HIS A 75 2.05 -18.49 5.05
N GLN A 76 1.07 -18.08 5.86
CA GLN A 76 0.67 -16.68 5.98
C GLN A 76 0.95 -16.17 7.39
N ASN A 77 1.64 -15.04 7.46
CA ASN A 77 1.73 -14.22 8.66
C ASN A 77 1.00 -12.89 8.41
N THR A 78 0.17 -12.45 9.35
CA THR A 78 -0.59 -11.20 9.24
C THR A 78 -0.26 -10.31 10.43
N SER A 79 0.32 -9.14 10.16
CA SER A 79 0.58 -8.10 11.15
C SER A 79 -0.35 -6.91 10.90
N ILE A 80 -0.85 -6.34 12.00
CA ILE A 80 -1.68 -5.14 11.99
C ILE A 80 -0.89 -4.06 12.72
N SER A 81 -0.87 -2.86 12.15
CA SER A 81 -0.21 -1.69 12.74
C SER A 81 -1.04 -0.45 12.49
N SER A 82 -0.79 0.59 13.29
CA SER A 82 -1.32 1.93 13.08
C SER A 82 -0.24 2.80 12.44
N THR A 83 -0.66 3.79 11.67
CA THR A 83 0.24 4.80 11.11
C THR A 83 -0.49 6.12 11.14
N ASP A 84 0.14 7.13 11.72
CA ASP A 84 -0.40 8.49 11.75
C ASP A 84 -0.20 9.15 10.39
N ILE A 85 -1.26 9.82 9.91
CA ILE A 85 -1.24 10.57 8.66
C ILE A 85 -1.48 12.03 9.03
N THR A 86 -0.46 12.87 8.83
CA THR A 86 -0.55 14.31 9.05
C THR A 86 -0.73 15.03 7.72
N ASP A 87 -1.92 15.55 7.47
CA ASP A 87 -2.18 16.44 6.35
C ASP A 87 -1.67 17.85 6.67
N THR A 88 -0.96 18.48 5.73
CA THR A 88 -0.54 19.88 5.86
C THR A 88 -1.49 20.78 5.06
N TRP A 89 -1.83 21.93 5.63
CA TRP A 89 -2.74 22.90 5.03
C TRP A 89 -2.09 24.28 5.04
N GLU A 90 -2.18 24.98 3.92
CA GLU A 90 -1.68 26.36 3.79
C GLU A 90 -2.86 27.34 3.63
N PRO A 91 -2.81 28.51 4.27
CA PRO A 91 -3.85 29.53 4.14
C PRO A 91 -3.87 30.12 2.73
N LEU A 92 -5.07 30.41 2.24
CA LEU A 92 -5.30 31.02 0.93
C LEU A 92 -5.13 32.55 0.93
N GLU A 93 -5.13 33.18 2.11
CA GLU A 93 -4.96 34.64 2.28
C GLU A 93 -3.85 34.92 3.30
N GLU A 94 -3.00 35.92 3.03
CA GLU A 94 -2.01 36.42 4.00
C GLU A 94 -2.71 36.98 5.25
N GLY A 95 -2.26 36.57 6.43
CA GLY A 95 -2.81 37.00 7.73
C GLY A 95 -3.72 35.98 8.44
N LEU A 96 -3.98 34.82 7.82
CA LEU A 96 -4.69 33.68 8.43
C LEU A 96 -3.74 32.70 9.16
N LEU A 97 -2.71 33.23 9.82
CA LEU A 97 -1.92 32.47 10.78
C LEU A 97 -2.62 32.54 12.15
N PRO A 98 -2.74 31.43 12.88
CA PRO A 98 -3.24 31.46 14.25
C PRO A 98 -2.30 32.22 15.19
#